data_AF-A0A507BAU8-F1
#
_entry.id   AF-A0A507BAU8-F1
#
_cell.length_a   1.000
_cell.length_b   1.000
_cell.length_c   1.000
_cell.angle_alpha   90.00
_cell.angle_beta   90.00
_cell.angle_gamma   90.00
#
_symmetry.space_group_name_H-M   'P 1'
#
loop_
_entity.id
_entity.type
_entity.pdbx_description
1 polymer ?
#
loop_
_entity_poly.entity_id
_entity_poly.type
_entity_poly.pdbx_seq_one_letter_code
_entity_poly.pdbx_strand_id
1 'polypeptide(L)'
;MAATSSSAHFIQLAKALPPRLQQFLARYPPATILPASSAAAEEGATPSNPRVTGYQQDRPNPFLPMRHPVTGKWHDPVYSLRRQAELVKLAREHGVEELLPPTPKGTEERLRRRVEFGLRVKGTGVGQQVKGHAHERQMVAKYVSPQGGGEQTPAGYLYERNEANDWTFAQDGEEERSHAQHAEAHQGMEAGWKEELDQIPQSIHLGLGKASTSQEHNMACYVTLQFANSVMVDGDLGPPRSPGS
;
A
#
# COMPACT_ATOMS: atom_id res chain seq x y z
N MET A 1 -10.08 -44.59 13.27
CA MET A 1 -11.16 -44.33 12.30
C MET A 1 -11.73 -42.92 12.57
N ALA A 2 -11.15 -41.87 11.99
CA ALA A 2 -11.53 -40.47 12.27
C ALA A 2 -11.47 -39.56 11.03
N ALA A 3 -11.60 -40.12 9.82
CA ALA A 3 -11.44 -39.38 8.56
C ALA A 3 -12.77 -38.99 7.89
N THR A 4 -13.91 -39.53 8.31
CA THR A 4 -15.21 -39.25 7.66
C THR A 4 -15.86 -37.95 8.13
N SER A 5 -15.53 -37.46 9.33
CA SER A 5 -15.99 -36.15 9.83
C SER A 5 -15.32 -34.98 9.10
N SER A 6 -14.08 -35.16 8.62
CA SER A 6 -13.32 -34.09 7.95
C SER A 6 -13.82 -33.81 6.53
N SER A 7 -14.17 -34.83 5.75
CA SER A 7 -14.64 -34.63 4.36
C SER A 7 -15.99 -33.90 4.31
N ALA A 8 -16.96 -34.30 5.15
CA ALA A 8 -18.24 -33.61 5.26
C ALA A 8 -18.06 -32.15 5.74
N HIS A 9 -17.13 -31.91 6.67
CA HIS A 9 -16.79 -30.57 7.14
C HIS A 9 -16.18 -29.70 6.02
N PHE A 10 -15.23 -30.22 5.23
CA PHE A 10 -14.68 -29.48 4.09
C PHE A 10 -15.74 -29.17 3.03
N ILE A 11 -16.70 -30.07 2.81
CA ILE A 11 -17.84 -29.82 1.92
C ILE A 11 -18.72 -28.68 2.48
N GLN A 12 -18.96 -28.64 3.80
CA GLN A 12 -19.70 -27.54 4.43
C GLN A 12 -18.96 -26.21 4.29
N LEU A 13 -17.64 -26.19 4.50
CA LEU A 13 -16.83 -24.98 4.30
C LEU A 13 -16.86 -24.51 2.85
N ALA A 14 -16.73 -25.42 1.88
CA ALA A 14 -16.83 -25.07 0.46
C ALA A 14 -18.22 -24.51 0.11
N LYS A 15 -19.29 -25.05 0.71
CA LYS A 15 -20.66 -24.54 0.56
C LYS A 15 -20.91 -23.21 1.28
N ALA A 16 -20.13 -22.89 2.30
CA ALA A 16 -20.21 -21.61 3.02
C ALA A 16 -19.51 -20.46 2.27
N LEU A 17 -18.75 -20.74 1.21
CA LEU A 17 -18.12 -19.71 0.37
C LEU A 17 -19.17 -18.78 -0.28
N PRO A 18 -18.83 -17.50 -0.53
CA PRO A 18 -19.71 -16.58 -1.24
C PRO A 18 -20.17 -17.15 -2.60
N PRO A 19 -21.44 -16.96 -2.99
CA PRO A 19 -21.99 -17.56 -4.20
C PRO A 19 -21.25 -17.10 -5.47
N ARG A 20 -20.70 -15.88 -5.48
CA ARG A 20 -19.88 -15.37 -6.59
C ARG A 20 -18.59 -16.17 -6.78
N LEU A 21 -17.94 -16.58 -5.69
CA LEU A 21 -16.73 -17.42 -5.75
C LEU A 21 -17.08 -18.85 -6.15
N GLN A 22 -18.16 -19.41 -5.60
CA GLN A 22 -18.62 -20.75 -5.98
C GLN A 22 -18.94 -20.85 -7.47
N GLN A 23 -19.67 -19.87 -8.01
CA GLN A 23 -19.97 -19.81 -9.45
C GLN A 23 -18.71 -19.68 -10.30
N PHE A 24 -17.72 -18.89 -9.85
CA PHE A 24 -16.45 -18.75 -10.55
C PHE A 24 -15.69 -20.07 -10.59
N LEU A 25 -15.52 -20.73 -9.44
CA LEU A 25 -14.79 -22.01 -9.33
C LEU A 25 -15.54 -23.16 -10.04
N ALA A 26 -16.87 -23.12 -10.10
CA ALA A 26 -17.65 -24.06 -10.89
C ALA A 26 -17.42 -23.90 -12.41
N ARG A 27 -17.24 -22.66 -12.88
CA ARG A 27 -16.95 -22.36 -14.30
C ARG A 27 -15.49 -22.58 -14.66
N TYR A 28 -14.57 -22.23 -13.76
CA TYR A 28 -13.13 -22.30 -13.95
C TYR A 28 -12.50 -23.10 -12.80
N PRO A 29 -12.66 -24.44 -12.77
CA PRO A 29 -12.05 -25.28 -11.75
C PRO A 29 -10.52 -25.31 -11.93
N PRO A 30 -9.72 -24.97 -10.90
CA PRO A 30 -8.27 -25.10 -10.97
C PRO A 30 -7.82 -26.57 -10.95
N ALA A 31 -6.64 -26.86 -11.50
CA ALA A 31 -6.09 -28.22 -11.53
C ALA A 31 -5.96 -28.85 -10.13
N THR A 32 -5.68 -28.04 -9.10
CA THR A 32 -5.51 -28.48 -7.70
C THR A 32 -6.72 -29.20 -7.12
N ILE A 33 -7.94 -28.86 -7.57
CA ILE A 33 -9.18 -29.49 -7.06
C ILE A 33 -9.64 -30.67 -7.93
N LEU A 34 -8.99 -30.89 -9.07
CA LEU A 34 -9.29 -32.02 -9.93
C LEU A 34 -8.63 -33.29 -9.36
N PRO A 35 -9.28 -34.45 -9.45
CA PRO A 35 -8.71 -35.69 -8.93
C PRO A 35 -7.39 -35.99 -9.63
N ALA A 36 -6.40 -36.44 -8.87
CA ALA A 36 -5.03 -36.71 -9.36
C ALA A 36 -4.98 -37.63 -10.60
N SER A 37 -5.96 -38.51 -10.80
CA SER A 37 -6.02 -39.37 -12.00
C SER A 37 -6.30 -38.61 -13.30
N SER A 38 -6.66 -37.32 -13.25
CA SER A 38 -6.86 -36.46 -14.42
C SER A 38 -5.65 -35.59 -14.75
N ALA A 39 -4.69 -35.44 -13.84
CA ALA A 39 -3.44 -34.71 -14.07
C ALA A 39 -2.32 -35.60 -14.63
N ALA A 40 -2.40 -36.92 -14.43
CA ALA A 40 -1.42 -37.91 -14.89
C ALA A 40 -1.71 -38.50 -16.29
N ALA A 41 -2.66 -37.95 -17.04
CA ALA A 41 -3.03 -38.41 -18.39
C ALA A 41 -2.24 -37.69 -19.52
N GLU A 42 -1.06 -37.15 -19.20
CA GLU A 42 -0.10 -36.58 -20.15
C GLU A 42 0.98 -37.63 -20.44
N GLU A 43 0.66 -38.64 -21.23
CA GLU A 43 1.57 -39.37 -22.14
C GLU A 43 0.76 -40.48 -22.86
N GLY A 44 0.32 -40.21 -24.10
CA GLY A 44 -0.05 -41.27 -25.02
C GLY A 44 -1.54 -41.61 -25.25
N ALA A 45 -2.48 -40.70 -25.03
CA ALA A 45 -3.86 -40.89 -25.49
C ALA A 45 -4.40 -39.64 -26.20
N THR A 46 -5.04 -39.86 -27.35
CA THR A 46 -5.77 -38.88 -28.18
C THR A 46 -6.55 -37.83 -27.36
N PRO A 47 -6.60 -36.55 -27.78
CA PRO A 47 -6.95 -35.42 -26.90
C PRO A 47 -8.46 -35.28 -26.67
N SER A 48 -9.07 -36.20 -25.93
CA SER A 48 -10.35 -35.92 -25.26
C SER A 48 -10.04 -35.24 -23.93
N ASN A 49 -10.04 -33.91 -23.99
CA ASN A 49 -9.70 -32.92 -22.96
C ASN A 49 -10.01 -33.37 -21.51
N PRO A 50 -9.02 -33.44 -20.61
CA PRO A 50 -9.23 -33.90 -19.23
C PRO A 50 -10.07 -32.87 -18.46
N ARG A 51 -11.37 -33.11 -18.34
CA ARG A 51 -12.29 -32.38 -17.43
C ARG A 51 -12.18 -30.83 -17.51
N VAL A 52 -11.88 -30.29 -18.68
CA VAL A 52 -11.85 -28.84 -18.93
C VAL A 52 -13.27 -28.38 -19.24
N THR A 53 -13.76 -27.35 -18.54
CA THR A 53 -15.10 -26.80 -18.82
C THR A 53 -15.13 -26.12 -20.18
N GLY A 54 -16.31 -26.04 -20.83
CA GLY A 54 -16.42 -25.29 -22.10
C GLY A 54 -15.91 -23.84 -21.99
N TYR A 55 -16.13 -23.20 -20.83
CA TYR A 55 -15.60 -21.88 -20.54
C TYR A 55 -14.06 -21.81 -20.53
N GLN A 56 -13.39 -22.84 -20.01
CA GLN A 56 -11.93 -22.92 -20.00
C GLN A 56 -11.35 -23.24 -21.38
N GLN A 57 -12.07 -24.01 -22.19
CA GLN A 57 -11.67 -24.29 -23.58
C GLN A 57 -11.71 -23.01 -24.42
N ASP A 58 -12.80 -22.24 -24.29
CA ASP A 58 -12.92 -20.96 -24.98
C ASP A 58 -11.90 -19.95 -24.46
N ARG A 59 -11.70 -19.93 -23.13
CA ARG A 59 -10.87 -18.92 -22.45
C ARG A 59 -10.09 -19.57 -21.29
N PRO A 60 -8.82 -19.96 -21.50
CA PRO A 60 -8.04 -20.66 -20.49
C PRO A 60 -7.81 -19.80 -19.23
N ASN A 61 -7.50 -18.50 -19.41
CA ASN A 61 -7.47 -17.54 -18.31
C ASN A 61 -8.57 -16.48 -18.52
N PRO A 62 -9.60 -16.42 -17.65
CA PRO A 62 -10.70 -15.48 -17.81
C PRO A 62 -10.35 -14.03 -17.39
N PHE A 63 -9.17 -13.82 -16.81
CA PHE A 63 -8.71 -12.53 -16.30
C PHE A 63 -7.78 -11.79 -17.27
N LEU A 64 -7.24 -12.46 -18.28
CA LEU A 64 -6.38 -11.84 -19.27
C LEU A 64 -7.14 -11.53 -20.55
N PRO A 65 -6.77 -10.43 -21.25
CA PRO A 65 -7.20 -10.22 -22.62
C PRO A 65 -6.58 -11.29 -23.52
N MET A 66 -7.34 -11.78 -24.49
CA MET A 66 -6.89 -12.82 -25.41
C MET A 66 -7.06 -12.37 -26.85
N ARG A 67 -6.06 -12.62 -27.68
CA ARG A 67 -6.14 -12.37 -29.11
C ARG A 67 -6.85 -13.54 -29.79
N HIS A 68 -7.90 -13.25 -30.56
CA HIS A 68 -8.61 -14.27 -31.32
C HIS A 68 -7.71 -14.84 -32.43
N PRO A 69 -7.60 -16.17 -32.60
CA PRO A 69 -6.68 -16.77 -33.56
C PRO A 69 -7.04 -16.45 -35.02
N VAL A 70 -8.34 -16.48 -35.37
CA VAL A 70 -8.82 -16.19 -36.74
C VAL A 70 -8.83 -14.68 -37.03
N THR A 71 -9.60 -13.90 -36.27
CA THR A 71 -9.81 -12.46 -36.51
C THR A 71 -8.60 -11.59 -36.14
N GLY A 72 -7.69 -12.08 -35.29
CA GLY A 72 -6.53 -11.31 -34.81
C GLY A 72 -6.85 -10.14 -33.87
N LYS A 73 -8.13 -9.89 -33.58
CA LYS A 73 -8.59 -8.84 -32.65
C LYS A 73 -8.37 -9.27 -31.19
N TRP A 74 -8.05 -8.29 -30.35
CA TRP A 74 -7.97 -8.49 -28.90
C TRP A 74 -9.37 -8.46 -28.31
N HIS A 75 -9.71 -9.50 -27.56
CA HIS A 75 -10.91 -9.54 -26.74
C HIS A 75 -10.60 -9.12 -25.32
N ASP A 76 -11.49 -8.31 -24.75
CA ASP A 76 -11.44 -7.93 -23.35
C ASP A 76 -11.55 -9.16 -22.43
N PRO A 77 -10.95 -9.12 -21.22
CA PRO A 77 -11.06 -10.19 -20.23
C PRO A 77 -12.53 -10.47 -19.86
N VAL A 78 -12.91 -11.73 -19.62
CA VAL A 78 -14.30 -12.11 -19.24
C VAL A 78 -14.73 -11.34 -18.01
N TYR A 79 -13.80 -11.21 -17.06
CA TYR A 79 -13.95 -10.41 -15.85
C TYR A 79 -13.09 -9.15 -16.00
N SER A 80 -13.73 -7.99 -15.92
CA SER A 80 -13.05 -6.70 -15.91
C SER A 80 -12.16 -6.54 -14.67
N LEU A 81 -11.17 -5.64 -14.72
CA LEU A 81 -10.22 -5.42 -13.61
C LEU A 81 -10.91 -5.13 -12.26
N ARG A 82 -12.08 -4.48 -12.28
CA ARG A 82 -12.91 -4.28 -11.08
C ARG A 82 -13.44 -5.61 -10.54
N ARG A 83 -14.07 -6.43 -11.40
CA ARG A 83 -14.60 -7.75 -11.01
C ARG A 83 -13.48 -8.70 -10.58
N GLN A 84 -12.30 -8.62 -11.19
CA GLN A 84 -11.11 -9.34 -10.75
C GLN A 84 -10.73 -8.96 -9.31
N ALA A 85 -10.67 -7.65 -9.01
CA ALA A 85 -10.35 -7.19 -7.66
C ALA A 85 -11.41 -7.60 -6.64
N GLU A 86 -12.70 -7.60 -7.00
CA GLU A 86 -13.78 -8.10 -6.14
C GLU A 86 -13.61 -9.60 -5.84
N LEU A 87 -13.29 -10.43 -6.84
CA LEU A 87 -13.04 -11.86 -6.66
C LEU A 87 -11.81 -12.11 -5.80
N VAL A 88 -10.70 -11.41 -6.06
CA VAL A 88 -9.46 -11.52 -5.27
C VAL A 88 -9.70 -11.07 -3.83
N LYS A 89 -10.46 -10.00 -3.61
CA LYS A 89 -10.80 -9.52 -2.26
C LYS A 89 -11.56 -10.59 -1.47
N LEU A 90 -12.62 -11.16 -2.06
CA LEU A 90 -13.39 -12.24 -1.44
C LEU A 90 -12.52 -13.49 -1.22
N ALA A 91 -11.70 -13.87 -2.19
CA ALA A 91 -10.88 -15.06 -2.10
C ALA A 91 -9.83 -14.93 -0.98
N ARG A 92 -9.26 -13.74 -0.80
CA ARG A 92 -8.36 -13.44 0.31
C ARG A 92 -9.06 -13.52 1.67
N GLU A 93 -10.28 -12.99 1.78
CA GLU A 93 -11.08 -13.07 3.01
C GLU A 93 -11.40 -14.52 3.41
N HIS A 94 -11.53 -15.42 2.42
CA HIS A 94 -11.84 -16.84 2.62
C HIS A 94 -10.63 -17.77 2.48
N GLY A 95 -9.40 -17.25 2.31
CA GLY A 95 -8.18 -18.06 2.17
C GLY A 95 -8.10 -18.92 0.90
N VAL A 96 -8.86 -18.60 -0.15
CA VAL A 96 -8.91 -19.34 -1.43
C VAL A 96 -8.26 -18.57 -2.59
N GLU A 97 -7.38 -17.62 -2.29
CA GLU A 97 -6.70 -16.80 -3.31
C GLU A 97 -5.82 -17.64 -4.26
N GLU A 98 -5.14 -18.66 -3.74
CA GLU A 98 -4.26 -19.56 -4.52
C GLU A 98 -5.03 -20.42 -5.54
N LEU A 99 -6.34 -20.60 -5.34
CA LEU A 99 -7.20 -21.35 -6.26
C LEU A 99 -7.60 -20.51 -7.48
N LEU A 100 -7.40 -19.19 -7.45
CA LEU A 100 -7.69 -18.32 -8.58
C LEU A 100 -6.56 -18.35 -9.61
N PRO A 101 -6.87 -18.24 -10.92
CA PRO A 101 -5.83 -18.07 -11.92
C PRO A 101 -5.04 -16.77 -11.68
N PRO A 102 -3.77 -16.68 -12.14
CA PRO A 102 -2.92 -15.54 -11.88
C PRO A 102 -3.55 -14.25 -12.41
N THR A 103 -3.58 -13.21 -11.57
CA THR A 103 -4.13 -11.90 -11.92
C THR A 103 -3.20 -10.76 -11.56
N PRO A 104 -3.23 -9.64 -12.33
CA PRO A 104 -2.52 -8.42 -11.94
C PRO A 104 -3.04 -7.78 -10.64
N LYS A 105 -4.18 -8.26 -10.12
CA LYS A 105 -4.80 -7.77 -8.88
C LYS A 105 -4.51 -8.66 -7.67
N GLY A 106 -3.93 -9.84 -7.87
CA GLY A 106 -3.54 -10.77 -6.81
C GLY A 106 -2.49 -10.18 -5.87
N THR A 107 -2.54 -10.58 -4.61
CA THR A 107 -1.64 -10.17 -3.54
C THR A 107 -0.21 -10.57 -3.87
N GLU A 108 0.03 -11.83 -4.23
CA GLU A 108 1.35 -12.36 -4.58
C GLU A 108 1.94 -11.66 -5.82
N GLU A 109 1.14 -11.52 -6.88
CA GLU A 109 1.56 -10.85 -8.12
C GLU A 109 1.94 -9.37 -7.87
N ARG A 110 1.16 -8.67 -7.03
CA ARG A 110 1.43 -7.26 -6.68
C ARG A 110 2.70 -7.12 -5.84
N LEU A 111 2.94 -8.05 -4.92
CA LEU A 111 4.15 -8.10 -4.12
C LEU A 111 5.35 -8.41 -5.01
N ARG A 112 5.27 -9.45 -5.85
CA ARG A 112 6.33 -9.83 -6.80
C ARG A 112 6.75 -8.64 -7.66
N ARG A 113 5.80 -7.96 -8.30
CA ARG A 113 6.09 -6.78 -9.14
C ARG A 113 6.72 -5.63 -8.36
N ARG A 114 6.30 -5.42 -7.10
CA ARG A 114 6.85 -4.35 -6.27
C ARG A 114 8.28 -4.64 -5.82
N VAL A 115 8.56 -5.90 -5.48
CA VAL A 115 9.90 -6.35 -5.10
C VAL A 115 10.84 -6.34 -6.31
N GLU A 116 10.39 -6.88 -7.45
CA GLU A 116 11.19 -6.98 -8.67
C GLU A 116 11.51 -5.61 -9.29
N PHE A 117 10.50 -4.74 -9.44
CA PHE A 117 10.67 -3.51 -10.19
C PHE A 117 10.76 -2.23 -9.33
N GLY A 118 10.41 -2.30 -8.04
CA GLY A 118 10.43 -1.15 -7.13
C GLY A 118 9.43 -0.03 -7.49
N LEU A 119 9.65 1.16 -6.92
CA LEU A 119 8.92 2.37 -7.30
C LEU A 119 9.49 2.91 -8.62
N ARG A 120 8.61 3.23 -9.57
CA ARG A 120 8.99 3.65 -10.92
C ARG A 120 8.36 4.97 -11.36
N VAL A 121 7.90 5.77 -10.40
CA VAL A 121 7.35 7.10 -10.67
C VAL A 121 8.48 8.01 -11.15
N LYS A 122 8.23 8.85 -12.16
CA LYS A 122 9.27 9.74 -12.68
C LYS A 122 9.76 10.68 -11.56
N GLY A 123 11.08 10.80 -11.41
CA GLY A 123 11.73 11.61 -10.38
C GLY A 123 12.05 10.86 -9.09
N THR A 124 11.11 10.08 -8.56
CA THR A 124 11.25 9.35 -7.27
C THR A 124 11.48 7.86 -7.41
N GLY A 125 11.37 7.33 -8.63
CA GLY A 125 11.61 5.92 -8.91
C GLY A 125 13.08 5.54 -8.80
N VAL A 126 13.34 4.25 -8.60
CA VAL A 126 14.70 3.71 -8.51
C VAL A 126 15.49 4.09 -9.78
N GLY A 127 16.66 4.71 -9.60
CA GLY A 127 17.51 5.18 -10.70
C GLY A 127 17.01 6.43 -11.43
N GLN A 128 15.97 7.13 -10.93
CA GLN A 128 15.53 8.42 -11.46
C GLN A 128 16.01 9.57 -10.58
N GLN A 129 16.19 10.73 -11.20
CA GLN A 129 16.49 11.98 -10.50
C GLN A 129 15.33 12.97 -10.65
N VAL A 130 15.08 13.73 -9.59
CA VAL A 130 14.08 14.80 -9.57
C VAL A 130 14.59 15.96 -10.43
N LYS A 131 13.70 16.56 -11.24
CA LYS A 131 14.04 17.66 -12.15
C LYS A 131 14.45 18.97 -11.42
N GLY A 132 14.10 19.10 -10.15
CA GLY A 132 14.16 20.35 -9.38
C GLY A 132 13.11 21.36 -9.82
N HIS A 133 12.83 22.36 -8.99
CA HIS A 133 12.00 23.51 -9.39
C HIS A 133 12.81 24.47 -10.29
N ALA A 134 12.12 25.39 -10.97
CA ALA A 134 12.79 26.34 -11.87
C ALA A 134 13.78 27.25 -11.13
N HIS A 135 13.41 27.75 -9.96
CA HIS A 135 14.27 28.63 -9.16
C HIS A 135 15.51 27.91 -8.64
N GLU A 136 15.39 26.66 -8.15
CA GLU A 136 16.51 25.82 -7.69
C GLU A 136 17.58 25.68 -8.78
N ARG A 137 17.16 25.44 -10.03
CA ARG A 137 18.08 25.30 -11.16
C ARG A 137 18.75 26.61 -11.58
N GLN A 138 18.06 27.74 -11.43
CA GLN A 138 18.57 29.05 -11.86
C GLN A 138 19.41 29.75 -10.79
N MET A 139 19.35 29.32 -9.53
CA MET A 139 20.12 29.92 -8.43
C MET A 139 21.62 29.93 -8.71
N VAL A 140 22.19 28.83 -9.21
CA VAL A 140 23.63 28.76 -9.55
C VAL A 140 23.96 29.78 -10.63
N ALA A 141 23.17 29.84 -11.70
CA ALA A 141 23.38 30.82 -12.77
C ALA A 141 23.24 32.28 -12.27
N LYS A 142 22.37 32.54 -11.28
CA LYS A 142 22.14 33.90 -10.76
C LYS A 142 23.18 34.35 -9.74
N TYR A 143 23.66 33.46 -8.87
CA TYR A 143 24.51 33.81 -7.72
C TYR A 143 25.95 33.31 -7.80
N VAL A 144 26.22 32.30 -8.64
CA VAL A 144 27.57 31.70 -8.81
C VAL A 144 28.21 32.11 -10.13
N SER A 145 27.45 32.63 -11.10
CA SER A 145 28.08 33.30 -12.24
C SER A 145 28.99 34.41 -11.70
N PRO A 146 30.28 34.44 -12.06
CA PRO A 146 31.14 35.57 -11.76
C PRO A 146 30.39 36.81 -12.25
N GLN A 147 30.38 37.87 -11.44
CA GLN A 147 29.85 39.18 -11.79
C GLN A 147 30.57 39.70 -13.05
N GLY A 148 30.20 39.19 -14.22
CA GLY A 148 30.59 39.69 -15.53
C GLY A 148 29.79 40.96 -15.77
N GLY A 149 30.20 42.03 -15.09
CA GLY A 149 29.52 43.33 -15.13
C GLY A 149 29.83 44.28 -13.98
N GLY A 150 30.91 44.07 -13.22
CA GLY A 150 31.27 44.94 -12.10
C GLY A 150 32.75 44.93 -11.77
N GLU A 151 33.63 45.19 -12.75
CA GLU A 151 35.03 45.53 -12.48
C GLU A 151 35.31 46.97 -12.94
N GLN A 152 35.00 47.90 -12.05
CA GLN A 152 35.94 48.95 -11.68
C GLN A 152 35.79 49.14 -10.17
N THR A 153 36.46 48.27 -9.42
CA THR A 153 36.74 48.50 -8.00
C THR A 153 38.08 49.23 -7.91
N PRO A 154 38.13 50.52 -7.51
CA PRO A 154 39.35 51.08 -6.99
C PRO A 154 39.39 50.77 -5.50
N ALA A 155 40.30 49.86 -5.11
CA ALA A 155 40.94 49.71 -3.79
C ALA A 155 41.01 48.25 -3.29
N GLY A 156 42.21 47.69 -3.34
CA GLY A 156 42.92 47.49 -2.08
C GLY A 156 42.90 46.12 -1.39
N TYR A 157 42.52 45.02 -2.05
CA TYR A 157 42.77 43.68 -1.50
C TYR A 157 43.43 42.77 -2.54
N LEU A 158 44.75 42.64 -2.44
CA LEU A 158 45.53 41.63 -3.13
C LEU A 158 45.33 40.29 -2.41
N TYR A 159 44.67 39.34 -3.05
CA TYR A 159 44.83 37.93 -2.70
C TYR A 159 45.99 37.37 -3.51
N GLU A 160 47.14 37.18 -2.85
CA GLU A 160 48.31 36.55 -3.43
C GLU A 160 48.10 35.02 -3.41
N ARG A 161 48.17 34.40 -4.60
CA ARG A 161 47.95 32.96 -4.79
C ARG A 161 49.28 32.22 -4.56
N ASN A 162 49.41 31.51 -3.44
CA ASN A 162 50.55 30.60 -3.24
C ASN A 162 50.32 29.24 -3.93
N GLU A 163 51.37 28.65 -4.49
CA GLU A 163 51.38 27.54 -5.45
C GLU A 163 50.89 26.16 -4.93
N ALA A 164 50.30 26.09 -3.74
CA ALA A 164 49.95 24.82 -3.09
C ALA A 164 48.44 24.52 -2.95
N ASN A 165 47.53 25.42 -3.32
CA ASN A 165 46.06 25.18 -3.29
C ASN A 165 45.54 24.49 -2.00
N ASP A 166 46.11 24.82 -0.84
CA ASP A 166 45.67 24.30 0.46
C ASP A 166 45.00 25.44 1.25
N TRP A 167 43.75 25.23 1.68
CA TRP A 167 42.99 26.23 2.44
C TRP A 167 43.33 26.11 3.92
N THR A 168 44.40 26.78 4.36
CA THR A 168 44.69 26.93 5.79
C THR A 168 44.12 28.24 6.31
N PHE A 169 43.05 28.14 7.09
CA PHE A 169 42.45 29.23 7.86
C PHE A 169 43.46 29.74 8.90
N ALA A 170 44.04 30.93 8.68
CA ALA A 170 44.82 31.62 9.71
C ALA A 170 43.84 32.25 10.71
N GLN A 171 43.78 31.70 11.92
CA GLN A 171 43.14 32.35 13.07
C GLN A 171 44.05 33.47 13.57
N ASP A 172 43.79 34.69 13.12
CA ASP A 172 44.13 35.85 13.95
C ASP A 172 43.05 35.95 15.02
N GLY A 173 43.38 35.42 16.20
CA GLY A 173 42.47 35.38 17.34
C GLY A 173 42.23 36.77 17.87
N GLU A 174 41.05 37.34 17.61
CA GLU A 174 40.44 38.43 18.38
C GLU A 174 38.99 38.71 17.94
N GLU A 175 38.10 37.70 17.95
CA GLU A 175 36.64 37.98 17.90
C GLU A 175 35.78 36.90 18.56
N GLU A 176 36.20 36.37 19.71
CA GLU A 176 35.30 35.65 20.62
C GLU A 176 34.74 36.63 21.67
N ARG A 177 33.69 37.40 21.33
CA ARG A 177 32.75 38.03 22.30
C ARG A 177 31.70 38.89 21.57
N SER A 178 30.77 38.28 20.84
CA SER A 178 29.56 39.01 20.42
C SER A 178 28.34 38.15 20.06
N HIS A 179 28.51 36.87 19.73
CA HIS A 179 27.39 36.05 19.22
C HIS A 179 26.71 35.11 20.24
N ALA A 180 27.03 35.21 21.53
CA ALA A 180 26.39 34.41 22.58
C ALA A 180 25.14 35.04 23.21
N GLN A 181 24.73 36.25 22.81
CA GLN A 181 23.64 36.99 23.48
C GLN A 181 22.26 36.91 22.79
N HIS A 182 22.10 36.07 21.76
CA HIS A 182 20.82 35.97 21.04
C HIS A 182 20.10 34.61 21.15
N ALA A 183 20.56 33.72 22.04
CA ALA A 183 19.90 32.44 22.35
C ALA A 183 18.92 32.53 23.55
N GLU A 184 18.89 33.66 24.27
CA GLU A 184 18.17 33.80 25.55
C GLU A 184 16.88 34.63 25.44
N ALA A 185 16.25 34.65 24.26
CA ALA A 185 15.01 35.41 24.01
C ALA A 185 13.84 34.57 23.46
N HIS A 186 13.88 33.24 23.61
CA HIS A 186 12.73 32.37 23.25
C HIS A 186 12.38 31.31 24.29
N GLN A 187 12.85 31.44 25.54
CA GLN A 187 12.51 30.55 26.65
C GLN A 187 11.37 31.10 27.55
N GLY A 188 10.52 31.99 27.00
CA GLY A 188 9.48 32.71 27.75
C GLY A 188 8.03 32.50 27.29
N MET A 189 7.76 31.62 26.31
CA MET A 189 6.39 31.38 25.80
C MET A 189 5.88 29.95 25.97
N GLU A 190 6.58 29.10 26.72
CA GLU A 190 6.10 27.75 27.10
C GLU A 190 5.59 27.64 28.56
N ALA A 191 5.44 28.76 29.27
CA ALA A 191 4.93 28.78 30.64
C ALA A 191 3.43 29.13 30.74
N GLY A 192 2.67 29.06 29.63
CA GLY A 192 1.24 29.41 29.60
C GLY A 192 0.27 28.23 29.50
N TRP A 193 0.75 27.01 29.25
CA TRP A 193 -0.13 25.84 29.03
C TRP A 193 0.03 24.74 30.10
N LYS A 194 0.87 24.96 31.12
CA LYS A 194 1.11 24.01 32.21
C LYS A 194 0.38 24.34 33.51
N GLU A 195 -0.34 25.45 33.57
CA GLU A 195 -1.04 25.91 34.78
C GLU A 195 -2.58 25.79 34.67
N GLU A 196 -3.06 25.09 33.64
CA GLU A 196 -4.48 24.76 33.42
C GLU A 196 -4.71 23.24 33.35
N LEU A 197 -4.00 22.46 34.17
CA LEU A 197 -4.28 21.03 34.36
C LEU A 197 -4.31 20.57 35.82
N ASP A 198 -4.14 21.48 36.78
CA ASP A 198 -4.23 21.18 38.23
C ASP A 198 -5.57 21.61 38.86
N GLN A 199 -6.57 21.97 38.05
CA GLN A 199 -7.91 22.33 38.52
C GLN A 199 -9.00 21.31 38.17
N ILE A 200 -8.65 20.03 37.97
CA ILE A 200 -9.65 18.96 37.89
C ILE A 200 -9.87 18.40 39.31
N PRO A 201 -11.10 18.49 39.87
CA PRO A 201 -11.38 17.98 41.20
C PRO A 201 -11.23 16.46 41.31
N GLN A 202 -10.61 16.03 42.40
CA GLN A 202 -10.44 14.63 42.81
C GLN A 202 -11.80 14.00 43.20
N SER A 203 -12.44 13.34 42.26
CA SER A 203 -13.33 12.21 42.51
C SER A 203 -13.26 11.37 41.23
N ILE A 204 -12.69 10.17 41.21
CA ILE A 204 -13.19 8.97 41.87
C ILE A 204 -11.98 8.01 42.00
N HIS A 205 -11.61 7.71 43.24
CA HIS A 205 -10.82 6.53 43.54
C HIS A 205 -11.82 5.40 43.76
N LEU A 206 -11.75 4.30 43.00
CA LEU A 206 -12.00 2.94 43.50
C LEU A 206 -11.65 1.90 42.43
N GLY A 207 -10.61 1.14 42.75
CA GLY A 207 -10.47 -0.26 42.33
C GLY A 207 -9.74 -0.48 41.03
N LEU A 208 -8.45 -0.81 41.13
CA LEU A 208 -7.97 -2.11 40.64
C LEU A 208 -6.56 -2.38 41.18
N GLY A 209 -6.44 -3.56 41.80
CA GLY A 209 -5.24 -4.07 42.41
C GLY A 209 -4.14 -4.38 41.39
N LYS A 210 -2.94 -4.48 41.95
CA LYS A 210 -1.67 -4.77 41.28
C LYS A 210 -1.64 -6.23 40.78
N ALA A 211 -1.29 -6.43 39.51
CA ALA A 211 -0.59 -7.62 38.98
C ALA A 211 0.02 -7.23 37.62
N SER A 212 1.32 -7.01 37.53
CA SER A 212 2.37 -8.00 37.25
C SER A 212 2.37 -8.53 35.81
N THR A 213 3.36 -8.04 35.05
CA THR A 213 4.11 -8.73 33.97
C THR A 213 3.37 -9.34 32.77
N SER A 214 3.55 -8.65 31.65
CA SER A 214 4.03 -9.22 30.37
C SER A 214 3.05 -10.04 29.53
N GLN A 215 1.89 -9.50 29.12
CA GLN A 215 1.18 -10.08 27.97
C GLN A 215 0.10 -9.21 27.28
N GLU A 216 0.23 -7.87 27.13
CA GLU A 216 -0.90 -7.07 26.58
C GLU A 216 -0.54 -5.96 25.57
N HIS A 217 0.51 -6.13 24.76
CA HIS A 217 0.72 -5.21 23.61
C HIS A 217 0.01 -5.62 22.31
N ASN A 218 -0.83 -6.67 22.32
CA ASN A 218 -1.50 -7.18 21.11
C ASN A 218 -3.04 -7.21 21.18
N MET A 219 -3.66 -6.58 22.19
CA MET A 219 -5.13 -6.47 22.29
C MET A 219 -5.67 -5.04 22.35
N ALA A 220 -4.83 -4.00 22.30
CA ALA A 220 -5.29 -2.61 22.33
C ALA A 220 -5.76 -2.07 20.95
N CYS A 221 -5.55 -2.79 19.85
CA CYS A 221 -6.07 -2.40 18.54
C CYS A 221 -7.46 -2.99 18.20
N TYR A 222 -7.96 -3.95 18.97
CA TYR A 222 -9.20 -4.66 18.61
C TYR A 222 -10.47 -4.17 19.33
N VAL A 223 -10.36 -3.33 20.37
CA VAL A 223 -11.53 -2.88 21.15
C VAL A 223 -12.00 -1.46 20.80
N THR A 224 -11.16 -0.63 20.19
CA THR A 224 -11.54 0.76 19.83
C THR A 224 -12.28 0.91 18.49
N LEU A 225 -12.36 -0.14 17.66
CA LEU A 225 -13.12 -0.13 16.41
C LEU A 225 -14.52 -0.76 16.50
N GLN A 226 -14.98 -1.10 17.72
CA GLN A 226 -16.30 -1.69 17.93
C GLN A 226 -17.36 -0.69 18.45
N PHE A 227 -16.99 0.54 18.78
CA PHE A 227 -17.93 1.55 19.31
C PHE A 227 -18.45 2.57 18.27
N ALA A 228 -17.91 2.57 17.04
CA ALA A 228 -18.27 3.57 16.02
C ALA A 228 -19.38 3.15 15.02
N ASN A 229 -19.91 1.92 15.10
CA ASN A 229 -20.94 1.43 14.18
C ASN A 229 -22.35 1.28 14.79
N SER A 230 -22.58 1.76 16.02
CA SER A 230 -23.84 1.53 16.75
C SER A 230 -24.74 2.76 16.91
N VAL A 231 -24.61 3.78 16.04
CA VAL A 231 -25.56 4.91 15.98
C VAL A 231 -25.83 5.27 14.53
N MET A 232 -26.73 4.54 13.84
CA MET A 232 -27.55 5.02 12.72
C MET A 232 -28.45 3.88 12.16
N VAL A 233 -29.24 3.27 13.03
CA VAL A 233 -30.45 2.55 12.63
C VAL A 233 -31.54 3.09 13.54
N ASP A 234 -32.45 3.88 12.98
CA ASP A 234 -33.89 3.93 13.30
C ASP A 234 -34.54 5.06 12.50
N GLY A 235 -35.37 4.68 11.52
CA GLY A 235 -35.99 5.61 10.57
C GLY A 235 -37.04 4.93 9.71
N ASP A 236 -38.06 4.40 10.39
CA ASP A 236 -39.48 4.30 10.06
C ASP A 236 -39.97 3.87 8.65
N LEU A 237 -40.84 2.86 8.65
CA LEU A 237 -41.47 2.20 7.50
C LEU A 237 -42.78 2.91 7.11
N GLY A 238 -42.85 3.47 5.90
CA GLY A 238 -44.11 3.95 5.30
C GLY A 238 -44.58 3.06 4.12
N PRO A 239 -45.88 2.73 4.00
CA PRO A 239 -46.39 1.79 2.99
C PRO A 239 -46.54 2.41 1.57
N PRO A 240 -46.57 1.57 0.51
CA PRO A 240 -46.51 2.02 -0.88
C PRO A 240 -47.84 2.57 -1.42
N ARG A 241 -47.76 3.67 -2.18
CA ARG A 241 -48.87 4.24 -2.96
C ARG A 241 -49.01 3.53 -4.31
N SER A 242 -50.24 3.15 -4.62
CA SER A 242 -50.69 2.55 -5.90
C SER A 242 -50.57 3.53 -7.09
N PRO A 243 -50.34 3.04 -8.32
CA PRO A 243 -50.47 3.83 -9.53
C PRO A 243 -51.94 3.92 -9.98
N GLY A 244 -52.42 5.15 -10.19
CA GLY A 244 -53.72 5.44 -10.82
C GLY A 244 -53.59 5.60 -12.34
N SER A 245 -54.74 5.35 -12.99
CA SER A 245 -55.14 5.50 -14.41
C SER A 245 -54.22 6.20 -15.40
#